data_AF-A0A9P7KCH2-F1
#
_entry.id   AF-A0A9P7KCH2-F1
#
_cell.length_a   1.000
_cell.length_b   1.000
_cell.length_c   1.000
_cell.angle_alpha   90.00
_cell.angle_beta   90.00
_cell.angle_gamma   90.00
#
_symmetry.space_group_name_H-M   'P 1'
#
loop_
_entity.id
_entity.type
_entity.pdbx_description
1 polymer ?
#
loop_
_entity_poly.entity_id
_entity_poly.type
_entity_poly.pdbx_seq_one_letter_code
_entity_poly.pdbx_strand_id
1 'polypeptide(L)'
;MSLKASHAGVATTSDIRVRCFRRQDSDEVRDLFWLAMAIGPGSPRRIALDAALVKPAAKAAYTLILLGLSATFMAQSRATKHFGAILSLSVAVIFLGYRYLLSRSFTDLFKRWLTEDLADISSYYHMHPAGDGTEDFVASGPRGFWVVESDLPDKSGTEIVGIIALGEI
;
A
#
# COMPACT_ATOMS: atom_id res chain seq x y z
N MET A 1 -30.81 -27.89 24.25
CA MET A 1 -30.24 -26.85 23.35
C MET A 1 -28.82 -26.60 23.83
N SER A 2 -27.85 -27.27 23.20
CA SER A 2 -26.48 -27.43 23.71
C SER A 2 -25.56 -26.43 23.03
N LEU A 3 -25.05 -25.46 23.79
CA LEU A 3 -24.03 -24.52 23.33
C LEU A 3 -22.71 -25.28 23.14
N LYS A 4 -22.32 -25.50 21.87
CA LYS A 4 -20.98 -25.94 21.52
C LYS A 4 -20.02 -24.81 21.89
N ALA A 5 -19.22 -25.02 22.93
CA ALA A 5 -18.03 -24.22 23.20
C ALA A 5 -17.11 -24.31 21.99
N SER A 6 -17.01 -23.20 21.25
CA SER A 6 -16.01 -23.02 20.22
C SER A 6 -14.65 -23.12 20.89
N HIS A 7 -13.84 -24.08 20.46
CA HIS A 7 -12.46 -24.26 20.90
C HIS A 7 -11.73 -22.91 20.84
N ALA A 8 -11.36 -22.40 22.01
CA ALA A 8 -10.30 -21.41 22.12
C ALA A 8 -9.03 -22.08 21.59
N GLY A 9 -8.66 -21.76 20.35
CA GLY A 9 -7.33 -22.05 19.85
C GLY A 9 -6.36 -21.36 20.80
N VAL A 10 -5.50 -22.16 21.44
CA VAL A 10 -4.32 -21.67 22.13
C VAL A 10 -3.58 -20.82 21.11
N ALA A 11 -3.60 -19.50 21.28
CA ALA A 11 -2.78 -18.61 20.49
C ALA A 11 -1.33 -18.98 20.80
N THR A 12 -0.72 -19.79 19.95
CA THR A 12 0.72 -19.94 19.90
C THR A 12 1.26 -18.54 19.68
N THR A 13 1.82 -17.95 20.74
CA THR A 13 2.51 -16.67 20.66
C THR A 13 3.64 -16.85 19.67
N SER A 14 3.42 -16.40 18.43
CA SER A 14 4.47 -16.28 17.43
C SER A 14 5.58 -15.46 18.06
N ASP A 15 6.79 -16.03 18.14
CA ASP A 15 7.94 -15.29 18.65
C ASP A 15 8.26 -14.22 17.62
N ILE A 16 8.20 -12.95 18.04
CA ILE A 16 8.50 -11.80 17.19
C ILE A 16 9.91 -11.37 17.51
N ARG A 17 10.79 -11.45 16.51
CA ARG A 17 12.19 -11.04 16.65
C ARG A 17 12.47 -9.84 15.78
N VAL A 18 13.18 -8.87 16.34
CA VAL A 18 13.75 -7.75 15.56
C VAL A 18 15.24 -8.00 15.38
N ARG A 19 15.74 -7.89 14.14
CA ARG A 19 17.17 -7.98 13.85
C ARG A 19 17.60 -6.97 12.80
N CYS A 20 18.90 -6.70 12.71
CA CYS A 20 19.45 -5.90 11.63
C CYS A 20 19.19 -6.58 10.27
N PHE A 21 19.06 -5.75 9.24
CA PHE A 21 18.97 -6.18 7.85
C PHE A 21 20.15 -7.03 7.42
N ARG A 22 19.90 -8.05 6.58
CA ARG A 22 20.93 -8.80 5.86
C ARG A 22 20.76 -8.58 4.36
N ARG A 23 21.86 -8.65 3.61
CA ARG A 23 21.81 -8.45 2.15
C ARG A 23 20.85 -9.41 1.44
N GLN A 24 20.79 -10.66 1.90
CA GLN A 24 19.89 -11.69 1.39
C GLN A 24 18.39 -11.34 1.56
N ASP A 25 18.04 -10.48 2.52
CA ASP A 25 16.66 -10.08 2.77
C ASP A 25 16.18 -9.00 1.78
N SER A 26 17.05 -8.50 0.90
CA SER A 26 16.78 -7.32 0.07
C SER A 26 15.52 -7.49 -0.79
N ASP A 27 15.36 -8.64 -1.45
CA ASP A 27 14.20 -8.87 -2.31
C ASP A 27 12.91 -9.04 -1.49
N GLU A 28 12.96 -9.77 -0.38
CA GLU A 28 11.80 -9.95 0.52
C GLU A 28 11.35 -8.62 1.15
N VAL A 29 12.29 -7.77 1.57
CA VAL A 29 12.01 -6.42 2.08
C VAL A 29 11.35 -5.55 1.01
N ARG A 30 11.82 -5.62 -0.24
CA ARG A 30 11.28 -4.84 -1.36
C ARG A 30 9.86 -5.31 -1.73
N ASP A 31 9.63 -6.61 -1.72
CA ASP A 31 8.31 -7.19 -1.97
C ASP A 31 7.34 -6.85 -0.84
N LEU A 32 7.78 -6.97 0.42
CA LEU A 32 6.97 -6.58 1.58
C LEU A 32 6.64 -5.09 1.56
N PHE A 33 7.60 -4.23 1.23
CA PHE A 33 7.37 -2.80 1.07
C PHE A 33 6.35 -2.51 -0.02
N TRP A 34 6.49 -3.13 -1.19
CA TRP A 34 5.54 -2.96 -2.28
C TRP A 34 4.14 -3.44 -1.89
N LEU A 35 4.05 -4.59 -1.23
CA LEU A 35 2.81 -5.12 -0.71
C LEU A 35 2.18 -4.13 0.27
N ALA A 36 2.91 -3.72 1.32
CA ALA A 36 2.41 -2.81 2.35
C ALA A 36 2.00 -1.44 1.78
N MET A 37 2.75 -0.91 0.80
CA MET A 37 2.53 0.45 0.30
C MET A 37 1.53 0.52 -0.86
N ALA A 38 1.51 -0.46 -1.76
CA ALA A 38 0.81 -0.36 -3.03
C ALA A 38 -0.41 -1.29 -3.19
N ILE A 39 -0.40 -2.48 -2.58
CA ILE A 39 -1.39 -3.55 -2.87
C ILE A 39 -2.21 -3.93 -1.64
N GLY A 40 -1.55 -4.01 -0.48
CA GLY A 40 -2.04 -4.62 0.75
C GLY A 40 -3.32 -3.97 1.27
N PRO A 41 -4.12 -4.71 2.05
CA PRO A 41 -5.19 -4.13 2.84
C PRO A 41 -4.62 -3.03 3.74
N GLY A 42 -5.23 -1.84 3.73
CA GLY A 42 -4.72 -0.71 4.50
C GLY A 42 -3.49 -0.03 3.89
N SER A 43 -3.06 -0.41 2.69
CA SER A 43 -1.99 0.29 2.00
C SER A 43 -2.35 1.77 1.76
N PRO A 44 -1.39 2.72 1.88
CA PRO A 44 -1.66 4.14 1.66
C PRO A 44 -2.31 4.44 0.32
N ARG A 45 -1.91 3.75 -0.76
CA ARG A 45 -2.55 3.88 -2.07
C ARG A 45 -4.03 3.51 -2.02
N ARG A 46 -4.37 2.38 -1.40
CA ARG A 46 -5.76 1.92 -1.29
C ARG A 46 -6.58 2.86 -0.42
N ILE A 47 -6.05 3.24 0.75
CA ILE A 47 -6.69 4.22 1.65
C ILE A 47 -6.96 5.54 0.90
N ALA A 48 -5.99 6.05 0.15
CA ALA A 48 -6.16 7.30 -0.60
C ALA A 48 -7.21 7.19 -1.72
N LEU A 49 -7.23 6.05 -2.44
CA LEU A 49 -8.23 5.79 -3.48
C LEU A 49 -9.64 5.61 -2.89
N ASP A 50 -9.76 4.96 -1.73
CA ASP A 50 -11.05 4.77 -1.06
C ASP A 50 -11.54 6.10 -0.46
N ALA A 51 -10.65 6.87 0.17
CA ALA A 51 -10.96 8.20 0.66
C ALA A 51 -11.42 9.14 -0.47
N ALA A 52 -10.85 9.00 -1.68
CA ALA A 52 -11.27 9.78 -2.84
C ALA A 52 -12.75 9.54 -3.25
N LEU A 53 -13.35 8.39 -2.92
CA LEU A 53 -14.77 8.11 -3.19
C LEU A 53 -15.71 8.86 -2.23
N VAL A 54 -15.24 9.16 -1.03
CA VAL A 54 -16.08 9.74 0.05
C VAL A 54 -16.00 11.27 0.07
N LYS A 55 -15.01 11.86 -0.63
CA LYS A 55 -14.82 13.32 -0.70
C LYS A 55 -16.07 14.04 -1.25
N PRO A 56 -16.38 15.27 -0.80
CA PRO A 56 -17.49 16.06 -1.32
C PRO A 56 -17.49 16.21 -2.84
N ALA A 57 -16.31 16.35 -3.45
CA ALA A 57 -16.15 16.40 -4.90
C ALA A 57 -16.61 15.13 -5.62
N ALA A 58 -16.38 13.95 -5.03
CA ALA A 58 -16.86 12.68 -5.59
C ALA A 58 -18.39 12.59 -5.52
N LYS A 59 -18.98 13.01 -4.40
CA LYS A 59 -20.44 13.10 -4.26
C LYS A 59 -21.04 14.02 -5.33
N ALA A 60 -20.44 15.20 -5.56
CA ALA A 60 -20.85 16.11 -6.63
C ALA A 60 -20.69 15.49 -8.03
N ALA A 61 -19.61 14.74 -8.27
CA ALA A 61 -19.43 14.02 -9.52
C ALA A 61 -20.53 12.96 -9.73
N TYR A 62 -20.86 12.17 -8.70
CA TYR A 62 -21.94 11.18 -8.78
C TYR A 62 -23.30 11.82 -9.02
N THR A 63 -23.63 12.93 -8.35
CA THR A 63 -24.90 13.61 -8.58
C THR A 63 -24.98 14.17 -10.00
N LEU A 64 -23.92 14.78 -10.51
CA LEU A 64 -23.88 15.28 -11.89
C LEU A 64 -24.00 14.15 -12.92
N ILE A 65 -23.36 13.00 -12.70
CA ILE A 65 -23.49 11.82 -13.56
C ILE A 65 -24.94 11.34 -13.55
N LEU A 66 -25.56 11.19 -12.37
CA LEU A 66 -26.96 10.74 -12.26
C LEU A 66 -27.94 11.72 -12.90
N LEU A 67 -27.73 13.03 -12.72
CA LEU A 67 -28.56 14.07 -13.37
C LEU A 67 -28.39 14.04 -14.88
N GLY A 68 -27.16 13.92 -15.38
CA GLY A 68 -26.86 13.80 -16.80
C GLY A 68 -27.53 12.57 -17.43
N LEU A 69 -27.40 11.41 -16.79
CA LEU A 69 -28.06 10.16 -17.22
C LEU A 69 -29.58 10.29 -17.19
N SER A 70 -30.14 10.87 -16.11
CA SER A 70 -31.59 11.09 -16.00
C SER A 70 -32.10 11.98 -17.13
N ALA A 71 -31.38 13.07 -17.45
CA ALA A 71 -31.69 13.92 -18.59
C ALA A 71 -31.60 13.18 -19.93
N THR A 72 -30.62 12.29 -20.11
CA THR A 72 -30.48 11.46 -21.32
C THR A 72 -31.67 10.53 -21.53
N PHE A 73 -32.17 9.89 -20.47
CA PHE A 73 -33.25 8.92 -20.59
C PHE A 73 -34.65 9.53 -20.56
N MET A 74 -34.86 10.55 -19.71
CA MET A 74 -36.20 11.08 -19.44
C MET A 74 -36.59 12.29 -20.30
N ALA A 75 -35.63 13.03 -20.85
CA ALA A 75 -35.96 14.21 -21.64
C ALA A 75 -36.67 13.84 -22.96
N GLN A 76 -37.62 14.65 -23.40
CA GLN A 76 -38.26 14.46 -24.71
C GLN A 76 -37.43 15.08 -25.85
N SER A 77 -36.74 16.19 -25.58
CA SER A 77 -35.90 16.89 -26.57
C SER A 77 -34.58 16.18 -26.82
N ARG A 78 -34.24 15.95 -28.10
CA ARG A 78 -32.95 15.34 -28.51
C ARG A 78 -31.75 16.17 -28.03
N ALA A 79 -31.85 17.49 -28.07
CA ALA A 79 -30.77 18.36 -27.62
C ALA A 79 -30.44 18.15 -26.14
N THR A 80 -31.48 18.09 -25.28
CA THR A 80 -31.33 17.82 -23.85
C THR A 80 -30.75 16.43 -23.60
N LYS A 81 -31.15 15.42 -24.40
CA LYS A 81 -30.59 14.06 -24.29
C LYS A 81 -29.09 14.04 -24.57
N HIS A 82 -28.67 14.68 -25.66
CA HIS A 82 -27.25 14.79 -26.04
C HIS A 82 -26.45 15.54 -24.99
N PHE A 83 -26.99 16.66 -24.48
CA PHE A 83 -26.34 17.41 -23.42
C PHE A 83 -26.14 16.55 -22.15
N GLY A 84 -27.18 15.83 -21.71
CA GLY A 84 -27.07 14.92 -20.56
C GLY A 84 -26.03 13.81 -20.76
N ALA A 85 -25.91 13.29 -21.99
CA ALA A 85 -24.96 12.24 -22.32
C ALA A 85 -23.52 12.76 -22.28
N ILE A 86 -23.29 13.95 -22.86
CA ILE A 86 -21.98 14.60 -22.84
C ILE A 86 -21.59 14.98 -21.40
N LEU A 87 -22.52 15.50 -20.61
CA LEU A 87 -22.28 15.88 -19.23
C LEU A 87 -21.88 14.66 -18.38
N SER A 88 -22.70 13.61 -18.41
CA SER A 88 -22.44 12.38 -17.64
C SER A 88 -21.12 11.71 -18.05
N LEU A 89 -20.86 11.60 -19.36
CA LEU A 89 -19.61 11.03 -19.87
C LEU A 89 -18.39 11.88 -19.47
N SER A 90 -18.45 13.21 -19.64
CA SER A 90 -17.36 14.11 -19.30
C SER A 90 -16.99 14.02 -17.81
N VAL A 91 -18.00 14.06 -16.93
CA VAL A 91 -17.77 13.97 -15.49
C VAL A 91 -17.22 12.59 -15.10
N ALA A 92 -17.73 11.52 -15.71
CA ALA A 92 -17.21 10.16 -15.48
C ALA A 92 -15.75 10.04 -15.91
N VAL A 93 -15.39 10.54 -17.10
CA VAL A 93 -14.01 10.52 -17.61
C VAL A 93 -13.08 11.32 -16.71
N ILE A 94 -13.48 12.52 -16.29
CA ILE A 94 -12.67 13.35 -15.38
C ILE A 94 -12.46 12.63 -14.04
N PHE A 95 -13.52 12.06 -13.47
CA PHE A 95 -13.45 11.38 -12.18
C PHE A 95 -12.57 10.12 -12.25
N LEU A 96 -12.75 9.28 -13.28
CA LEU A 96 -11.92 8.10 -13.50
C LEU A 96 -10.47 8.46 -13.82
N GLY A 97 -10.26 9.51 -14.62
CA GLY A 97 -8.93 10.05 -14.93
C GLY A 97 -8.20 10.53 -13.68
N TYR A 98 -8.88 11.27 -12.80
CA TYR A 98 -8.32 11.68 -11.51
C TYR A 98 -7.91 10.48 -10.65
N ARG A 99 -8.77 9.45 -10.54
CA ARG A 99 -8.45 8.21 -9.79
C ARG A 99 -7.25 7.48 -10.39
N TYR A 100 -7.18 7.40 -11.71
CA TYR A 100 -6.05 6.78 -12.42
C TYR A 100 -4.75 7.54 -12.14
N LEU A 101 -4.75 8.87 -12.27
CA LEU A 101 -3.59 9.70 -11.97
C LEU A 101 -3.17 9.57 -10.50
N LEU A 102 -4.11 9.58 -9.57
CA LEU A 102 -3.82 9.38 -8.14
C LEU A 102 -3.15 8.02 -7.89
N SER A 103 -3.72 6.94 -8.43
CA SER A 103 -3.11 5.60 -8.35
C SER A 103 -1.71 5.57 -8.95
N ARG A 104 -1.53 6.20 -10.11
CA ARG A 104 -0.24 6.26 -10.81
C ARG A 104 0.79 7.04 -10.00
N SER A 105 0.44 8.20 -9.44
CA SER A 105 1.36 9.00 -8.62
C SER A 105 1.90 8.21 -7.42
N PHE A 106 1.04 7.45 -6.73
CA PHE A 106 1.51 6.56 -5.66
C PHE A 106 2.43 5.45 -6.18
N THR A 107 2.05 4.80 -7.28
CA THR A 107 2.84 3.74 -7.91
C THR A 107 4.22 4.25 -8.31
N ASP A 108 4.29 5.43 -8.93
CA ASP A 108 5.53 6.05 -9.38
C ASP A 108 6.38 6.49 -8.19
N LEU A 109 5.77 7.03 -7.12
CA LEU A 109 6.47 7.37 -5.87
C LEU A 109 7.10 6.13 -5.22
N PHE A 110 6.34 5.05 -5.05
CA PHE A 110 6.84 3.83 -4.42
C PHE A 110 7.90 3.13 -5.26
N LYS A 111 7.78 3.19 -6.59
CA LYS A 111 8.83 2.71 -7.49
C LYS A 111 10.13 3.49 -7.30
N ARG A 112 10.08 4.81 -7.12
CA ARG A 112 11.28 5.61 -6.82
C ARG A 112 11.91 5.19 -5.51
N TRP A 113 11.13 5.03 -4.45
CA TRP A 113 11.62 4.53 -3.16
C TRP A 113 12.24 3.12 -3.27
N LEU A 114 11.70 2.25 -4.12
CA LEU A 114 12.27 0.92 -4.40
C LEU A 114 13.58 0.96 -5.18
N THR A 115 13.81 1.99 -6.00
CA THR A 115 15.00 2.13 -6.85
C THR A 115 16.06 3.05 -6.27
N GLU A 116 15.72 3.90 -5.31
CA GLU A 116 16.62 4.84 -4.65
C GLU A 116 16.88 4.33 -3.22
N ASP A 117 15.96 4.55 -2.30
CA ASP A 117 16.14 4.27 -0.86
C ASP A 117 16.35 2.78 -0.54
N LEU A 118 15.64 1.89 -1.24
CA LEU A 118 15.71 0.44 -1.01
C LEU A 118 16.58 -0.32 -2.02
N ALA A 119 17.21 0.37 -2.98
CA ALA A 119 18.12 -0.28 -3.92
C ALA A 119 19.46 -0.67 -3.27
N ASP A 120 19.95 0.15 -2.34
CA ASP A 120 21.13 -0.15 -1.51
C ASP A 120 20.87 0.28 -0.07
N ILE A 121 20.08 -0.54 0.63
CA ILE A 121 19.66 -0.31 2.03
C ILE A 121 20.89 -0.13 2.93
N SER A 122 21.93 -0.93 2.75
CA SER A 122 23.16 -0.83 3.54
C SER A 122 23.83 0.54 3.42
N SER A 123 23.98 1.04 2.19
CA SER A 123 24.61 2.32 1.92
C SER A 123 23.74 3.49 2.41
N TYR A 124 22.44 3.46 2.09
CA TYR A 124 21.51 4.54 2.43
C TYR A 124 21.35 4.74 3.94
N TYR A 125 21.27 3.64 4.70
CA TYR A 125 21.11 3.69 6.16
C TYR A 125 22.45 3.64 6.93
N HIS A 126 23.58 3.82 6.24
CA HIS A 126 24.93 3.80 6.82
C HIS A 126 25.22 2.57 7.69
N MET A 127 24.79 1.40 7.24
CA MET A 127 25.07 0.15 7.93
C MET A 127 26.46 -0.37 7.57
N HIS A 128 27.16 -0.94 8.54
CA HIS A 128 28.49 -1.53 8.34
C HIS A 128 28.44 -3.04 8.50
N PRO A 129 29.28 -3.79 7.78
CA PRO A 129 29.44 -5.23 8.03
C PRO A 129 29.81 -5.48 9.49
N ALA A 130 29.23 -6.51 10.11
CA ALA A 130 29.54 -6.90 11.49
C ALA A 130 30.99 -7.37 11.67
N GLY A 131 31.62 -7.87 10.61
CA GLY A 131 33.03 -8.21 10.54
C GLY A 131 33.50 -8.38 9.09
N ASP A 132 34.81 -8.61 8.91
CA ASP A 132 35.38 -8.84 7.59
C ASP A 132 34.77 -10.09 6.94
N GLY A 133 34.08 -9.89 5.81
CA GLY A 133 33.45 -10.97 5.04
C GLY A 133 32.09 -11.45 5.54
N THR A 134 31.47 -10.79 6.53
CA THR A 134 30.12 -11.15 7.00
C THR A 134 29.03 -10.49 6.16
N GLU A 135 27.94 -11.21 5.87
CA GLU A 135 26.73 -10.64 5.26
C GLU A 135 25.79 -9.95 6.26
N ASP A 136 26.09 -10.10 7.56
CA ASP A 136 25.40 -9.42 8.63
C ASP A 136 25.83 -7.96 8.72
N PHE A 137 24.86 -7.06 8.88
CA PHE A 137 25.10 -5.64 9.08
C PHE A 137 24.79 -5.20 10.51
N VAL A 138 25.48 -4.14 10.93
CA VAL A 138 25.26 -3.45 12.21
C VAL A 138 25.01 -1.97 11.93
N ALA A 139 24.06 -1.40 12.67
CA ALA A 139 23.75 0.02 12.63
C ALA A 139 24.94 0.87 13.11
N SER A 140 25.29 1.90 12.35
CA SER A 140 26.32 2.88 12.74
C SER A 140 25.66 4.07 13.43
N GLY A 141 25.34 3.90 14.73
CA GLY A 141 24.69 4.92 15.56
C GLY A 141 23.16 4.85 15.53
N PRO A 142 22.43 5.99 15.55
CA PRO A 142 20.97 6.01 15.60
C PRO A 142 20.31 5.65 14.26
N ARG A 143 21.09 5.63 13.17
CA ARG A 143 20.63 5.24 11.84
C ARG A 143 20.74 3.74 11.68
N GLY A 144 19.75 3.16 11.04
CA GLY A 144 19.78 1.75 10.73
C GLY A 144 18.51 1.26 10.07
N PHE A 145 18.58 0.00 9.65
CA PHE A 145 17.47 -0.72 9.07
C PHE A 145 17.35 -2.06 9.76
N TRP A 146 16.17 -2.32 10.31
CA TRP A 146 15.84 -3.55 11.00
C TRP A 146 14.66 -4.22 10.32
N VAL A 147 14.67 -5.54 10.34
CA VAL A 147 13.58 -6.38 9.89
C VAL A 147 12.92 -7.01 11.12
N VAL A 148 11.60 -7.11 11.06
CA VAL A 148 10.79 -7.80 12.07
C VAL A 148 10.44 -9.15 11.48
N GLU A 149 10.88 -10.21 12.15
CA GLU A 149 10.64 -11.59 11.77
C GLU A 149 9.57 -12.21 12.68
N SER A 150 8.77 -13.09 12.11
CA SER A 150 7.87 -13.97 12.84
C SER A 150 8.20 -15.42 12.53
N ASP A 151 8.17 -16.28 13.55
CA ASP A 151 8.23 -17.71 13.34
C ASP A 151 6.95 -18.21 12.64
N LEU A 152 7.13 -19.07 11.63
CA LEU A 152 6.03 -19.72 10.93
C LEU A 152 5.51 -20.90 11.77
N PRO A 153 4.21 -20.95 12.14
CA PRO A 153 3.68 -21.96 13.06
C PRO A 153 3.79 -23.40 12.52
N ASP A 154 3.82 -23.57 11.19
CA ASP A 154 3.80 -24.88 10.53
C ASP A 154 5.04 -25.17 9.67
N LYS A 155 6.06 -24.29 9.67
CA LYS A 155 7.27 -24.46 8.86
C LYS A 155 8.52 -24.12 9.67
N SER A 156 9.60 -24.87 9.43
CA SER A 156 10.92 -24.46 9.90
C SER A 156 11.36 -23.23 9.11
N GLY A 157 11.24 -22.04 9.70
CA GLY A 157 11.69 -20.80 9.09
C GLY A 157 11.07 -19.55 9.72
N THR A 158 11.71 -18.42 9.46
CA THR A 158 11.21 -17.07 9.79
C THR A 158 10.70 -16.41 8.51
N GLU A 159 9.67 -15.57 8.65
CA GLU A 159 9.18 -14.68 7.58
C GLU A 159 9.34 -13.24 8.04
N ILE A 160 9.76 -12.34 7.14
CA ILE A 160 9.82 -10.91 7.43
C ILE A 160 8.40 -10.35 7.36
N VAL A 161 7.89 -9.92 8.51
CA VAL A 161 6.52 -9.38 8.67
C VAL A 161 6.50 -7.86 8.75
N GLY A 162 7.67 -7.23 8.92
CA GLY A 162 7.77 -5.78 9.04
C GLY A 162 9.19 -5.27 8.83
N ILE A 163 9.28 -3.96 8.62
CA ILE A 163 10.56 -3.24 8.50
C ILE A 163 10.52 -1.99 9.37
N ILE A 164 11.67 -1.66 9.95
CA ILE A 164 11.87 -0.45 10.75
C ILE A 164 13.09 0.24 10.17
N ALA A 165 12.89 1.49 9.74
CA ALA A 165 13.93 2.30 9.12
C ALA A 165 14.09 3.60 9.91
N LEU A 166 15.32 3.92 10.31
CA LEU A 166 15.66 5.19 10.95
C LEU A 166 16.71 5.91 10.09
N GLY A 167 16.26 6.96 9.40
CA GLY A 167 17.09 7.84 8.56
C GLY A 167 17.39 9.20 9.20
N GLU A 168 18.04 10.10 8.44
CA GLU A 168 18.14 11.52 8.82
C GLU A 168 16.75 12.18 8.74
N ILE A 169 16.42 12.99 9.77
CA ILE A 169 15.25 13.89 9.79
C ILE A 169 15.70 15.26 9.27
#